data_AF-X1S4I4-F1
#
_entry.id   AF-X1S4I4-F1
#
_cell.length_a   1.000
_cell.length_b   1.000
_cell.length_c   1.000
_cell.angle_alpha   90.00
_cell.angle_beta   90.00
_cell.angle_gamma   90.00
#
_symmetry.space_group_name_H-M   'P 1'
#
loop_
_entity.id
_entity.type
_entity.pdbx_description
1 polymer ?
#
loop_
_entity_poly.entity_id
_entity_poly.type
_entity_poly.pdbx_seq_one_letter_code
_entity_poly.pdbx_strand_id
1 'polypeptide(L)'
;MLLPYCDAMFIDNECHAYLNERPLSQTASDYETEIFSQNTKEELLDYLNKIESEASAKHLKKVKEVYGETCPEPYTTLYEKQE
;
A
#
# COMPACT_ATOMS: atom_id res chain seq x y z
N MET A 1 -18.40 -0.77 10.39
CA MET A 1 -17.21 0.00 9.97
C MET A 1 -17.08 -0.19 8.49
N LEU A 2 -16.89 0.88 7.70
CA LEU A 2 -16.61 0.81 6.27
C LEU A 2 -15.10 1.02 6.11
N LEU A 3 -14.36 -0.02 5.70
CA LEU A 3 -12.97 0.16 5.31
C LEU A 3 -12.94 0.92 3.96
N PRO A 4 -11.91 1.76 3.72
CA PRO A 4 -11.75 2.38 2.42
C PRO A 4 -11.59 1.30 1.35
N TYR A 5 -12.27 1.48 0.21
CA TYR A 5 -12.18 0.55 -0.91
C TYR A 5 -10.78 0.63 -1.53
N CYS A 6 -9.91 -0.30 -1.15
CA CYS A 6 -8.54 -0.41 -1.62
C CYS A 6 -8.05 -1.86 -1.47
N ASP A 7 -7.05 -2.24 -2.27
CA ASP A 7 -6.48 -3.59 -2.24
C ASP A 7 -5.60 -3.81 -1.00
N ALA A 8 -4.94 -2.76 -0.50
CA ALA A 8 -4.07 -2.81 0.66
C ALA A 8 -4.06 -1.49 1.46
N MET A 9 -3.88 -1.61 2.77
CA MET A 9 -3.71 -0.50 3.71
C MET A 9 -2.46 -0.69 4.57
N PHE A 10 -1.76 0.40 4.86
CA PHE A 10 -0.71 0.44 5.88
C PHE A 10 -1.14 1.39 6.99
N ILE A 11 -1.27 0.86 8.21
CA ILE A 11 -1.78 1.59 9.38
C ILE A 11 -0.80 1.47 10.55
N ASP A 12 -1.01 2.26 11.61
CA ASP A 12 -0.19 2.12 12.82
C ASP A 12 -0.45 0.78 13.53
N ASN A 13 0.51 0.40 14.38
CA ASN A 13 0.47 -0.88 15.09
C ASN A 13 -0.74 -1.02 16.05
N GLU A 14 -1.22 0.08 16.64
CA GLU A 14 -2.32 0.04 17.61
C GLU A 14 -3.65 -0.20 16.87
N CYS A 15 -3.89 0.53 15.78
CA CYS A 15 -5.05 0.30 14.93
C CYS A 15 -5.04 -1.11 14.31
N HIS A 16 -3.87 -1.59 13.89
CA HIS A 16 -3.73 -2.98 13.41
C HIS A 16 -4.10 -4.00 14.48
N ALA A 17 -3.67 -3.78 15.72
CA ALA A 17 -4.06 -4.63 16.85
C ALA A 17 -5.58 -4.62 17.08
N TYR A 18 -6.20 -3.43 17.10
CA TYR A 18 -7.66 -3.32 17.27
C TYR A 18 -8.44 -4.04 16.17
N LEU A 19 -8.00 -3.97 14.91
CA LEU A 19 -8.64 -4.66 13.79
C LEU A 19 -8.50 -6.18 13.88
N ASN A 20 -7.54 -6.70 14.64
CA ASN A 20 -7.38 -8.12 14.90
C ASN A 20 -8.16 -8.63 16.13
N GLU A 21 -8.74 -7.73 16.92
CA GLU A 21 -9.56 -8.06 18.09
C GLU A 21 -11.06 -8.16 17.77
N ARG A 22 -11.80 -8.96 18.53
CA ARG A 22 -13.25 -9.06 18.37
C ARG A 22 -13.94 -7.82 18.96
N PRO A 23 -15.01 -7.29 18.32
CA PRO A 23 -15.69 -7.85 17.14
C PRO A 23 -15.11 -7.38 15.80
N LEU A 24 -14.10 -6.52 15.81
CA LEU A 24 -13.61 -5.84 14.60
C LEU A 24 -12.97 -6.80 13.61
N SER A 25 -12.27 -7.82 14.08
CA SER A 25 -11.67 -8.85 13.20
C SER A 25 -12.69 -9.59 12.35
N GLN A 26 -13.93 -9.74 12.83
CA GLN A 26 -14.99 -10.34 12.03
C GLN A 26 -15.48 -9.40 10.93
N THR A 27 -15.58 -8.10 11.22
CA THR A 27 -15.93 -7.11 10.20
C THR A 27 -14.79 -6.89 9.21
N ALA A 28 -13.54 -6.89 9.68
CA ALA A 28 -12.36 -6.72 8.84
C ALA A 28 -12.19 -7.88 7.86
N SER A 29 -12.48 -9.12 8.28
CA SER A 29 -12.42 -10.29 7.40
C SER A 29 -13.46 -10.30 6.27
N ASP A 30 -14.49 -9.46 6.35
CA ASP A 30 -15.47 -9.31 5.27
C ASP A 30 -14.95 -8.46 4.10
N TYR A 31 -13.77 -7.83 4.24
CA TYR A 31 -13.14 -7.01 3.21
C TYR A 31 -11.97 -7.73 2.56
N GLU A 32 -11.90 -7.66 1.23
CA GLU A 32 -10.76 -8.14 0.42
C GLU A 32 -9.61 -7.12 0.41
N THR A 33 -9.24 -6.60 1.59
CA THR A 33 -8.19 -5.59 1.76
C THR A 33 -7.07 -6.15 2.64
N GLU A 34 -5.85 -6.18 2.13
CA GLU A 34 -4.66 -6.55 2.91
C GLU A 34 -4.31 -5.44 3.91
N ILE A 35 -4.12 -5.78 5.19
CA ILE A 35 -3.86 -4.78 6.24
C ILE A 35 -2.48 -5.00 6.85
N PHE A 36 -1.59 -4.05 6.57
CA PHE A 36 -0.21 -4.02 7.05
C PHE A 36 -0.03 -2.99 8.17
N SER A 37 1.04 -3.16 8.95
CA SER A 37 1.47 -2.21 9.96
C SER A 37 2.99 -2.12 10.03
N GLN A 38 3.52 -1.24 10.88
CA GLN A 38 4.97 -1.11 11.07
C GLN A 38 5.65 -2.44 11.44
N ASN A 39 4.93 -3.33 12.13
CA ASN A 39 5.41 -4.67 12.48
C ASN A 39 5.44 -5.64 11.28
N THR A 40 4.57 -5.44 10.29
CA THR A 40 4.49 -6.25 9.06
C THR A 40 4.98 -5.49 7.82
N LYS A 41 5.87 -4.50 8.01
CA LYS A 41 6.38 -3.66 6.93
C LYS A 41 7.07 -4.44 5.80
N GLU A 42 7.72 -5.56 6.12
CA GLU A 42 8.41 -6.38 5.12
C GLU A 42 7.38 -7.07 4.21
N GLU A 43 6.25 -7.52 4.76
CA GLU A 43 5.14 -8.10 4.00
C GLU A 43 4.52 -7.06 3.05
N LEU A 44 4.42 -5.79 3.48
CA LEU A 44 4.00 -4.70 2.61
C LEU A 44 4.97 -4.52 1.44
N LEU A 45 6.29 -4.51 1.70
CA LEU A 45 7.29 -4.35 0.64
C LEU A 45 7.25 -5.51 -0.34
N ASP A 46 7.09 -6.75 0.15
CA ASP A 46 6.93 -7.93 -0.69
C ASP A 46 5.66 -7.85 -1.54
N TYR A 47 4.55 -7.40 -0.96
CA TYR A 47 3.30 -7.14 -1.67
C TYR A 47 3.48 -6.12 -2.81
N LEU A 48 4.14 -5.00 -2.55
CA LEU A 48 4.41 -3.96 -3.57
C LEU A 48 5.35 -4.48 -4.68
N ASN A 49 6.42 -5.20 -4.32
CA ASN A 49 7.34 -5.81 -5.27
C ASN A 49 6.62 -6.82 -6.17
N LYS A 50 5.70 -7.60 -5.60
CA LYS A 50 4.87 -8.54 -6.35
C LYS A 50 4.01 -7.82 -7.39
N ILE A 51 3.32 -6.74 -7.01
CA ILE A 51 2.52 -5.92 -7.94
C ILE A 51 3.37 -5.42 -9.10
N GLU A 52 4.55 -4.87 -8.81
CA GLU A 52 5.46 -4.39 -9.85
C GLU A 52 5.91 -5.52 -10.77
N SER A 53 6.26 -6.68 -10.22
CA SER A 53 6.72 -7.84 -10.99
C SER A 53 5.64 -8.46 -11.89
N GLU A 54 4.38 -8.37 -11.47
CA GLU A 54 3.22 -8.88 -12.23
C GLU A 54 2.73 -7.89 -13.29
N ALA A 55 3.18 -6.64 -13.24
CA ALA A 55 2.81 -5.61 -14.19
C ALA A 55 3.41 -5.88 -15.58
N SER A 56 2.55 -6.14 -16.56
CA SER A 56 2.99 -6.32 -17.95
C SER A 56 3.66 -5.05 -18.52
N ALA A 57 4.60 -5.21 -19.45
CA ALA A 57 5.22 -4.10 -20.16
C ALA A 57 4.20 -3.17 -20.86
N LYS A 58 3.08 -3.73 -21.32
CA LYS A 58 1.97 -2.94 -21.90
C LYS A 58 1.31 -2.04 -20.85
N HIS A 59 1.10 -2.57 -19.63
CA HIS A 59 0.54 -1.81 -18.51
C HIS A 59 1.49 -0.69 -18.10
N LEU A 60 2.77 -1.00 -17.88
CA LEU A 60 3.80 -0.01 -17.53
C LEU A 60 3.95 1.09 -18.58
N LYS A 61 3.90 0.74 -19.88
CA LYS A 61 3.90 1.72 -20.96
C LYS A 61 2.70 2.68 -20.86
N LYS A 62 1.52 2.17 -20.51
CA LYS A 62 0.32 3.01 -20.36
C LYS A 62 0.41 3.92 -19.14
N VAL A 63 0.94 3.43 -18.02
CA VAL A 63 1.20 4.25 -16.82
C VAL A 63 2.10 5.43 -17.17
N LYS A 64 3.22 5.19 -17.88
CA LYS A 64 4.14 6.23 -18.33
C LYS A 64 3.50 7.24 -19.28
N GLU A 65 2.62 6.79 -20.18
CA GLU A 65 1.88 7.67 -21.09
C GLU A 65 0.95 8.64 -20.32
N VAL A 66 0.33 8.18 -19.23
CA VAL A 66 -0.66 8.94 -18.46
C VAL A 66 -0.01 9.83 -17.40
N TYR A 67 0.95 9.27 -16.63
CA TYR A 67 1.56 9.92 -15.48
C TYR A 67 2.96 10.49 -15.75
N GLY A 68 3.52 10.24 -16.94
CA GLY A 68 4.86 10.68 -17.34
C GLY A 68 5.94 9.63 -17.08
N GLU A 69 7.08 9.79 -17.76
CA GLU A 69 8.21 8.85 -17.67
C GLU A 69 8.88 8.84 -16.28
N THR A 70 8.79 9.95 -15.53
CA THR A 70 9.34 10.09 -14.18
C THR A 70 8.38 9.60 -13.08
N CYS A 71 7.22 9.03 -13.44
CA CYS A 71 6.27 8.47 -12.48
C CYS A 71 6.89 7.46 -11.47
N PRO A 72 7.84 6.58 -11.83
CA PRO A 72 8.44 5.66 -10.86
C PRO A 72 9.49 6.34 -9.96
N GLU A 73 9.85 7.60 -10.22
CA GLU A 73 10.86 8.31 -9.43
C GLU A 73 10.18 9.05 -8.26
N PRO A 74 10.48 8.67 -7.01
CA PRO A 74 9.93 9.38 -5.85
C PRO A 74 10.52 10.80 -5.77
N TYR A 75 9.71 11.77 -5.33
CA TYR A 75 10.14 13.15 -5.10
C TYR A 75 10.98 13.29 -3.81
N THR A 76 12.17 12.69 -3.77
CA THR A 76 13.04 12.67 -2.58
C THR A 76 13.55 14.05 -2.18
N THR A 77 13.60 14.99 -3.13
CA THR A 77 14.00 16.38 -2.89
C THR A 77 13.10 17.11 -1.89
N LEU A 78 11.86 16.65 -1.68
CA LEU A 78 10.96 17.21 -0.65
C LEU A 78 11.48 17.01 0.79
N TYR A 79 12.36 16.02 1.00
CA TYR A 79 12.91 15.70 2.31
C TYR A 79 14.29 16.31 2.55
N GLU A 80 14.86 16.97 1.53
CA GLU A 80 16.12 17.69 1.67
C GLU A 80 15.86 18.96 2.50
N LYS A 81 16.64 19.15 3.57
CA LYS A 81 16.59 20.41 4.34
C LYS A 81 17.04 21.55 3.44
N GLN A 82 16.23 22.60 3.35
CA GLN A 82 16.70 23.87 2.80
C GLN A 82 17.70 24.48 3.80
N GLU A 83 18.94 24.69 3.35
CA GLU A 83 19.99 25.40 4.11
C GLU A 83 19.72 26.91 4.19
#